data_AF-A0A350MS40-F1
#
_entry.id   AF-A0A350MS40-F1
#
_cell.length_a   1.000
_cell.length_b   1.000
_cell.length_c   1.000
_cell.angle_alpha   90.00
_cell.angle_beta   90.00
_cell.angle_gamma   90.00
#
_symmetry.space_group_name_H-M   'P 1'
#
loop_
_entity.id
_entity.type
_entity.pdbx_description
1 polymer ?
#
loop_
_entity_poly.entity_id
_entity_poly.type
_entity_poly.pdbx_seq_one_letter_code
_entity_poly.pdbx_strand_id
1 'polypeptide(L)' 'MKQTVIKELSKNDLLERLEEERKQLTRLRLSHTVSPLDNPMKIRPNRKMIARILTELRKRELEMNKKSS' A
#
# COMPACT_ATOMS: atom_id res chain seq x y z
N MET A 1 -1.75 6.50 -7.46
CA MET A 1 -1.85 7.57 -6.44
C MET A 1 -0.56 8.37 -6.36
N LYS A 2 -0.67 9.69 -6.20
CA LYS A 2 0.49 10.57 -6.00
C LYS A 2 0.92 10.49 -4.52
N GLN A 3 2.23 10.66 -4.27
CA GLN A 3 2.80 10.60 -2.91
C GLN A 3 2.20 11.65 -1.97
N THR A 4 1.72 12.78 -2.51
CA THR A 4 1.08 13.86 -1.75
C THR A 4 -0.15 13.37 -0.99
N VAL A 5 -1.03 12.62 -1.66
CA VAL A 5 -2.25 12.08 -1.05
C VAL A 5 -1.94 11.11 0.09
N ILE A 6 -0.85 10.33 -0.02
CA ILE A 6 -0.41 9.40 1.03
C ILE A 6 0.07 10.15 2.28
N LYS A 7 0.67 11.33 2.11
CA LYS A 7 1.15 12.15 3.23
C LYS A 7 0.00 12.86 3.96
N GLU A 8 -1.05 13.25 3.23
CA GLU A 8 -2.23 13.94 3.78
C GLU A 8 -3.16 13.00 4.57
N LEU A 9 -3.10 11.69 4.31
CA LEU A 9 -3.91 10.69 5.02
C LEU A 9 -3.47 10.48 6.47
N SER A 10 -4.45 10.23 7.35
CA SER A 10 -4.20 9.87 8.75
C SER A 10 -3.54 8.50 8.85
N LYS A 11 -2.92 8.20 9.99
CA LYS A 11 -2.30 6.88 10.23
C LYS A 11 -3.34 5.75 10.12
N ASN A 12 -4.56 5.99 10.59
CA ASN A 12 -5.66 5.03 10.51
C ASN A 12 -6.10 4.81 9.06
N ASP A 13 -6.33 5.87 8.30
CA ASP A 13 -6.72 5.77 6.88
C ASP A 13 -5.65 5.05 6.05
N LEU A 14 -4.35 5.28 6.35
CA LEU A 14 -3.25 4.56 5.71
C LEU A 14 -3.29 3.06 6.00
N LEU A 15 -3.66 2.67 7.22
CA LEU A 15 -3.79 1.26 7.60
C LEU A 15 -5.00 0.60 6.94
N GLU A 16 -6.15 1.26 6.93
CA GLU A 16 -7.35 0.78 6.23
C GLU A 16 -7.06 0.59 4.72
N ARG A 17 -6.45 1.60 4.10
CA ARG A 17 -6.07 1.53 2.69
C ARG A 17 -5.06 0.41 2.41
N LEU A 18 -4.10 0.22 3.31
CA LEU A 18 -3.12 -0.88 3.22
C LEU A 18 -3.82 -2.24 3.21
N GLU A 19 -4.83 -2.44 4.07
CA GLU A 19 -5.61 -3.67 4.10
C GLU A 19 -6.41 -3.88 2.81
N GLU A 20 -7.09 -2.85 2.33
CA GLU A 20 -7.84 -2.92 1.08
C GLU A 20 -6.95 -3.29 -0.11
N GLU A 21 -5.81 -2.61 -0.26
CA GLU A 21 -4.86 -2.86 -1.33
C GLU A 21 -4.26 -4.28 -1.24
N ARG A 22 -4.01 -4.79 -0.03
CA ARG A 22 -3.59 -6.18 0.20
C ARG A 22 -4.68 -7.17 -0.20
N LYS A 23 -5.93 -6.95 0.20
CA LYS A 23 -7.08 -7.79 -0.19
C LYS A 23 -7.25 -7.80 -1.71
N GLN A 24 -7.14 -6.64 -2.36
CA GLN A 24 -7.17 -6.54 -3.82
C GLN A 24 -6.01 -7.29 -4.47
N LEU A 25 -4.78 -7.17 -3.96
CA LEU A 25 -3.64 -7.90 -4.48
C LEU A 25 -3.84 -9.42 -4.37
N THR A 26 -4.36 -9.90 -3.24
CA THR A 26 -4.67 -11.32 -3.05
C THR A 26 -5.73 -11.80 -4.04
N ARG A 27 -6.82 -11.05 -4.22
CA ARG A 27 -7.84 -11.36 -5.23
C ARG A 27 -7.27 -11.38 -6.65
N LEU A 28 -6.43 -10.42 -7.01
CA LEU A 28 -5.76 -10.38 -8.31
C LEU A 28 -4.85 -11.59 -8.51
N ARG A 29 -4.08 -12.00 -7.49
CA ARG A 29 -3.21 -13.18 -7.56
C ARG A 29 -4.03 -14.47 -7.71
N LEU A 30 -5.09 -14.63 -6.93
CA LEU A 30 -6.00 -15.78 -7.03
C LEU A 30 -6.69 -15.83 -8.40
N SER A 31 -7.16 -14.68 -8.89
CA SER A 31 -7.75 -14.58 -10.23
C SER A 31 -6.74 -14.97 -11.30
N HIS A 32 -5.48 -14.52 -11.22
CA HIS A 32 -4.41 -14.87 -12.16
C HIS A 32 -4.05 -16.36 -12.17
N THR A 33 -4.10 -17.01 -11.02
CA THR A 33 -3.81 -18.44 -10.89
C THR A 33 -4.95 -19.30 -11.41
N VAL A 34 -6.20 -18.84 -11.30
CA VAL A 34 -7.40 -19.58 -11.73
C VAL A 34 -7.68 -19.36 -13.22
N SER A 35 -7.44 -18.15 -13.73
CA SER A 35 -7.54 -17.83 -15.15
C SER A 35 -6.43 -16.83 -15.50
N PRO A 36 -5.73 -16.98 -16.64
CA PRO A 36 -4.73 -15.99 -17.04
C PRO A 36 -5.40 -14.61 -17.16
N LEU A 37 -5.13 -13.74 -16.17
CA LEU A 37 -5.65 -12.36 -16.11
C LEU A 37 -5.51 -11.64 -17.46
N ASP A 38 -6.58 -10.99 -17.90
CA ASP A 38 -6.59 -10.10 -19.08
C ASP A 38 -5.53 -8.99 -19.00
N ASN A 39 -5.14 -8.57 -17.79
CA ASN A 39 -4.12 -7.54 -17.64
C ASN A 39 -3.28 -7.68 -16.35
N PRO A 40 -2.22 -8.50 -16.37
CA PRO A 40 -1.31 -8.68 -15.22
C PRO A 40 -0.56 -7.37 -14.85
N MET A 41 -0.57 -6.36 -15.71
CA MET A 41 0.04 -5.05 -15.42
C MET A 41 -0.61 -4.34 -14.23
N LYS A 42 -1.87 -4.65 -13.86
CA LYS A 42 -2.56 -4.07 -12.69
C LYS A 42 -1.95 -4.49 -11.35
N ILE A 43 -1.21 -5.60 -11.31
CA ILE A 43 -0.54 -6.06 -10.08
C ILE A 43 0.62 -5.13 -9.69
N ARG A 44 1.38 -4.63 -10.69
CA ARG A 44 2.53 -3.75 -10.46
C ARG A 44 2.19 -2.44 -9.73
N PRO A 45 1.17 -1.65 -10.12
CA PRO A 45 0.81 -0.43 -9.42
C PRO A 45 0.27 -0.69 -8.01
N ASN A 46 -0.51 -1.75 -7.78
CA ASN A 46 -0.98 -2.10 -6.42
C ASN A 46 0.19 -2.43 -5.49
N ARG A 47 1.19 -3.21 -5.95
CA ARG A 47 2.40 -3.46 -5.14
C ARG A 47 3.16 -2.17 -4.83
N LYS A 48 3.30 -1.27 -5.82
CA LYS A 48 3.94 0.04 -5.62
C LYS A 48 3.16 0.91 -4.63
N MET A 49 1.83 0.84 -4.62
CA MET A 49 0.98 1.56 -3.67
C MET A 49 1.25 1.08 -2.23
N ILE A 50 1.19 -0.24 -2.02
CA ILE A 50 1.46 -0.87 -0.72
C ILE A 50 2.84 -0.45 -0.20
N ALA A 51 3.87 -0.51 -1.05
CA ALA A 51 5.22 -0.11 -0.68
C ALA A 51 5.28 1.36 -0.21
N ARG A 52 4.63 2.28 -0.93
CA ARG A 52 4.62 3.71 -0.57
C ARG A 52 3.93 3.98 0.77
N ILE A 53 2.82 3.30 1.04
CA ILE A 53 2.09 3.41 2.31
C ILE A 53 2.97 2.91 3.47
N LEU A 54 3.60 1.73 3.30
CA LEU A 54 4.50 1.17 4.30
C LEU A 54 5.72 2.07 4.56
N THR A 55 6.30 2.66 3.52
CA THR A 55 7.40 3.62 3.66
C THR A 55 6.98 4.84 4.45
N GLU A 56 5.78 5.40 4.20
CA GLU A 56 5.28 6.56 4.95
C GLU A 56 5.02 6.21 6.42
N LEU A 57 4.38 5.07 6.70
CA LEU A 57 4.16 4.60 8.07
C LEU A 57 5.49 4.43 8.82
N ARG A 58 6.48 3.80 8.18
CA ARG A 58 7.81 3.62 8.78
C ARG A 58 8.54 4.94 8.99
N LYS A 59 8.40 5.88 8.05
CA LYS A 59 8.96 7.22 8.19
C LYS A 59 8.38 7.93 9.41
N ARG A 60 7.06 7.89 9.60
CA ARG A 60 6.39 8.47 10.78
C ARG A 60 6.89 7.84 12.08
N GLU A 61 7.06 6.52 12.13
CA GLU A 61 7.63 5.84 13.30
C GLU A 61 9.06 6.29 13.61
N LEU A 62 9.93 6.41 12.60
CA LEU A 62 11.31 6.86 12.80
C LEU A 62 11.38 8.31 13.29
N GLU A 63 10.51 9.19 12.78
CA GLU A 63 10.42 10.58 13.25
C GLU A 63 9.90 10.67 14.68
N MET A 64 8.98 9.79 15.10
CA MET A 64 8.56 9.70 16.51
C MET A 64 9.71 9.26 17.41
N ASN A 65 10.46 8.22 17.03
CA ASN A 65 11.59 7.73 17.82
C ASN A 65 12.73 8.75 17.92
N LYS A 66 12.96 9.57 16.90
CA LYS A 66 13.95 10.67 16.95
C LYS A 66 13.58 11.79 17.92
N LYS A 67 12.28 12.02 18.17
CA LYS A 67 11.83 13.06 19.12
C LYS A 67 11.95 12.63 20.58
N SER A 68 12.11 11.33 20.83
CA SER A 68 12.26 10.76 22.17
C SER A 68 13.72 10.57 22.61
N SER A 69 14.69 10.97 21.79
CA SER A 69 16.14 10.98 22.09
C SER A 69 16.65 12.40 22.12
#